data_AF-A0A6P9AQA9-F1
#
_entry.id   AF-A0A6P9AQA9-F1
#
_cell.length_a   1.000
_cell.length_b   1.000
_cell.length_c   1.000
_cell.angle_alpha   90.00
_cell.angle_beta   90.00
_cell.angle_gamma   90.00
#
_symmetry.space_group_name_H-M   'P 1'
#
loop_
_entity.id
_entity.type
_entity.pdbx_description
1 polymer ?
#
loop_
_entity_poly.entity_id
_entity_poly.type
_entity_poly.pdbx_seq_one_letter_code
_entity_poly.pdbx_strand_id
1 'polypeptide(L)'
;MAGVTLCEPTELYNLLNQSTKISRLAEPNYLCLLDARTKREYNESHLMTALRVKTNPLGKYLVPQSINLECVRYCVIYDGKTDTVDAAFDMDYDLLEVDKELTPFDTGIDIKELRKKQSSEYNAKEGSAARCARIMQRLTRFPVMVLRGGYERFTATYHYLRTQKIFWMPQELEAFKTYPVEILPAKVYMGNYAQACDSQIQKDLKIKAHINISEETGVL
;
A
#
# COMPACT_ATOMS: atom_id res chain seq x y z
N MET A 1 -8.13 19.42 3.61
CA MET A 1 -7.40 18.13 3.63
C MET A 1 -8.20 17.15 2.78
N ALA A 2 -7.56 16.29 1.99
CA ALA A 2 -8.28 15.39 1.10
C ALA A 2 -9.04 14.27 1.83
N GLY A 3 -8.75 14.05 3.11
CA GLY A 3 -9.40 13.04 3.96
C GLY A 3 -8.68 11.70 3.96
N VAL A 4 -9.13 10.81 4.83
CA VAL A 4 -8.63 9.44 4.96
C VAL A 4 -9.83 8.50 4.95
N THR A 5 -9.77 7.45 4.13
CA THR A 5 -10.83 6.45 3.98
C THR A 5 -10.25 5.03 4.05
N LEU A 6 -11.10 4.03 4.30
CA LEU A 6 -10.70 2.63 4.15
C LEU A 6 -10.77 2.18 2.69
N CYS A 7 -10.00 1.16 2.35
CA CYS A 7 -9.96 0.48 1.06
C CYS A 7 -9.98 -1.03 1.30
N GLU A 8 -10.90 -1.72 0.64
CA GLU A 8 -11.00 -3.18 0.74
C GLU A 8 -9.88 -3.87 -0.05
N PRO A 9 -9.44 -5.08 0.37
CA PRO A 9 -8.42 -5.83 -0.36
C PRO A 9 -8.72 -6.01 -1.86
N THR A 10 -9.99 -6.23 -2.23
CA THR A 10 -10.41 -6.36 -3.63
C THR A 10 -10.25 -5.06 -4.43
N GLU A 11 -10.42 -3.90 -3.79
CA GLU A 11 -10.19 -2.61 -4.44
C GLU A 11 -8.71 -2.44 -4.77
N LEU A 12 -7.81 -2.71 -3.82
CA LEU A 12 -6.36 -2.68 -4.08
C LEU A 12 -5.95 -3.74 -5.11
N TYR A 13 -6.51 -4.95 -5.05
CA TYR A 13 -6.26 -5.99 -6.05
C TYR A 13 -6.59 -5.48 -7.45
N ASN A 14 -7.75 -4.87 -7.63
CA ASN A 14 -8.15 -4.32 -8.92
C ASN A 14 -7.25 -3.16 -9.34
N LEU A 15 -6.88 -2.25 -8.43
CA LEU A 15 -5.97 -1.15 -8.73
C LEU A 15 -4.61 -1.65 -9.25
N LEU A 16 -4.05 -2.70 -8.65
CA LEU A 16 -2.79 -3.32 -9.08
C LEU A 16 -2.88 -3.99 -10.45
N ASN A 17 -4.08 -4.44 -10.83
CA ASN A 17 -4.29 -5.27 -12.01
C ASN A 17 -4.95 -4.54 -13.20
N GLN A 18 -5.25 -3.25 -13.05
CA GLN A 18 -5.76 -2.46 -14.17
C GLN A 18 -4.72 -2.40 -15.30
N SER A 19 -5.18 -2.68 -16.52
CA SER A 19 -4.37 -2.63 -17.72
C SER A 19 -5.21 -2.20 -18.93
N THR A 20 -4.54 -1.62 -19.92
CA THR A 20 -5.10 -1.44 -21.26
C THR A 20 -4.27 -2.28 -22.23
N LYS A 21 -3.33 -1.66 -22.95
CA LYS A 21 -2.27 -2.37 -23.68
C LYS A 21 -1.09 -2.74 -22.78
N ILE A 22 -0.86 -1.92 -21.75
CA ILE A 22 0.18 -2.10 -20.73
C ILE A 22 -0.44 -1.95 -19.34
N SER A 23 0.28 -2.39 -18.31
CA SER A 23 -0.13 -2.17 -16.93
C SER A 23 -0.25 -0.68 -16.60
N ARG A 24 -1.31 -0.30 -15.90
CA ARG A 24 -1.45 1.08 -15.41
C ARG A 24 -0.43 1.46 -14.35
N LEU A 25 0.25 0.47 -13.73
CA LEU A 25 1.35 0.71 -12.79
C LEU A 25 2.54 1.41 -13.44
N ALA A 26 2.67 1.37 -14.77
CA ALA A 26 3.67 2.14 -15.50
C ALA A 26 3.37 3.65 -15.53
N GLU A 27 2.13 4.06 -15.29
CA GLU A 27 1.74 5.47 -15.23
C GLU A 27 2.21 6.10 -13.90
N PRO A 28 3.16 7.07 -13.90
CA PRO A 28 3.76 7.59 -12.66
C PRO A 28 2.76 8.21 -11.66
N ASN A 29 1.63 8.71 -12.16
CA ASN A 29 0.61 9.39 -11.37
C ASN A 29 -0.61 8.52 -11.06
N TYR A 30 -0.59 7.22 -11.39
CA TYR A 30 -1.74 6.35 -11.21
C TYR A 30 -1.89 5.85 -9.77
N LEU A 31 -0.94 5.05 -9.27
CA LEU A 31 -0.99 4.42 -7.96
C LEU A 31 0.30 4.66 -7.18
N CYS A 32 0.16 5.17 -5.96
CA CYS A 32 1.21 5.22 -4.95
C CYS A 32 0.82 4.25 -3.82
N LEU A 33 1.53 3.12 -3.73
CA LEU A 33 1.32 2.12 -2.68
C LEU A 33 2.43 2.25 -1.62
N LEU A 34 2.05 2.52 -0.38
CA LEU A 34 2.96 2.82 0.72
C LEU A 34 2.88 1.77 1.83
N ASP A 35 4.03 1.23 2.21
CA ASP A 35 4.18 0.31 3.34
C ASP A 35 4.62 1.08 4.59
N ALA A 36 3.74 1.17 5.58
CA ALA A 36 3.99 1.84 6.86
C ALA A 36 4.61 0.93 7.93
N ARG A 37 4.94 -0.33 7.59
CA ARG A 37 5.56 -1.31 8.50
C ARG A 37 7.05 -1.04 8.73
N THR A 38 7.63 -1.81 9.65
CA THR A 38 9.08 -1.73 9.92
C THR A 38 9.90 -2.15 8.71
N LYS A 39 11.18 -1.74 8.68
CA LYS A 39 12.13 -2.18 7.64
C LYS A 39 12.27 -3.71 7.60
N ARG A 40 12.18 -4.37 8.75
CA ARG A 40 12.26 -5.83 8.85
C ARG A 40 11.08 -6.48 8.14
N GLU A 41 9.86 -6.13 8.52
CA GLU A 41 8.63 -6.67 7.91
C GLU A 41 8.60 -6.46 6.40
N TYR A 42 8.96 -5.25 5.94
CA TYR A 42 9.06 -4.94 4.51
C TYR A 42 10.07 -5.83 3.78
N ASN A 43 11.26 -6.02 4.35
CA ASN A 43 12.31 -6.83 3.74
C ASN A 43 11.98 -8.33 3.75
N GLU A 44 11.23 -8.82 4.74
CA GLU A 44 10.77 -10.22 4.80
C GLU A 44 9.80 -10.51 3.64
N SER A 45 8.78 -9.65 3.45
CA SER A 45 7.94 -9.60 2.27
C SER A 45 6.98 -8.40 2.29
N HIS A 46 6.72 -7.80 1.13
CA HIS A 46 5.83 -6.66 0.94
C HIS A 46 4.95 -6.83 -0.30
N LEU A 47 3.93 -6.00 -0.46
CA LEU A 47 3.10 -6.01 -1.65
C LEU A 47 3.89 -5.51 -2.86
N MET A 48 3.62 -6.05 -4.05
CA MET A 48 4.31 -5.60 -5.27
C MET A 48 4.14 -4.10 -5.48
N THR A 49 5.19 -3.45 -5.99
CA THR A 49 5.29 -1.99 -6.20
C THR A 49 5.22 -1.11 -4.94
N ALA A 50 5.02 -1.68 -3.75
CA ALA A 50 4.94 -0.90 -2.52
C ALA A 50 6.27 -0.22 -2.20
N LEU A 51 6.20 0.99 -1.65
CA LEU A 51 7.34 1.75 -1.16
C LEU A 51 7.27 1.90 0.35
N ARG A 52 8.32 1.49 1.05
CA ARG A 52 8.39 1.64 2.50
C ARG A 52 8.54 3.10 2.91
N VAL A 53 7.64 3.58 3.76
CA VAL A 53 7.69 4.93 4.32
C VAL A 53 8.74 4.98 5.44
N LYS A 54 9.58 6.02 5.42
CA LYS A 54 10.58 6.26 6.47
C LYS A 54 9.96 7.06 7.59
N THR A 55 10.50 6.90 8.80
CA THR A 55 10.17 7.75 9.94
C THR A 55 11.40 8.58 10.33
N ASN A 56 11.17 9.74 10.94
CA ASN A 56 12.22 10.54 11.58
C ASN A 56 12.60 9.92 12.95
N PRO A 57 13.61 10.48 13.66
CA PRO A 57 13.99 10.00 15.00
C PRO A 57 12.88 10.08 16.06
N LEU A 58 11.85 10.90 15.85
CA LEU A 58 10.68 11.05 16.73
C LEU A 58 9.56 10.03 16.39
N GLY A 59 9.76 9.16 15.39
CA GLY A 59 8.76 8.19 14.96
C GLY A 59 7.65 8.77 14.07
N LYS A 60 7.76 10.03 13.63
CA LYS A 60 6.83 10.59 12.64
C LYS A 60 7.17 10.13 11.24
N TYR A 61 6.15 9.79 10.45
CA TYR A 61 6.30 9.42 9.05
C TYR A 61 6.78 10.60 8.20
N LEU A 62 7.66 10.28 7.24
CA LEU A 62 8.23 11.22 6.30
C LEU A 62 7.63 11.01 4.92
N VAL A 63 7.30 12.11 4.26
CA VAL A 63 6.80 12.10 2.88
C VAL A 63 7.90 11.59 1.94
N PRO A 64 7.63 10.59 1.08
CA PRO A 64 8.60 10.11 0.11
C PRO A 64 8.97 11.21 -0.90
N GLN A 65 10.25 11.56 -1.00
CA GLN A 65 10.74 12.59 -1.93
C GLN A 65 10.65 12.17 -3.41
N SER A 66 10.57 10.86 -3.68
CA SER A 66 10.50 10.31 -5.03
C SER A 66 9.11 10.37 -5.65
N ILE A 67 8.10 10.88 -4.94
CA ILE A 67 6.69 10.83 -5.35
C ILE A 67 6.06 12.22 -5.22
N ASN A 68 5.48 12.70 -6.31
CA ASN A 68 4.65 13.90 -6.26
C ASN A 68 3.20 13.53 -5.89
N LEU A 69 2.89 13.56 -4.58
CA LEU A 69 1.58 13.20 -4.04
C LEU A 69 0.42 14.08 -4.53
N GLU A 70 0.68 15.30 -5.00
CA GLU A 70 -0.37 16.19 -5.50
C GLU A 70 -1.00 15.66 -6.80
N CYS A 71 -0.22 14.93 -7.60
CA CYS A 71 -0.64 14.42 -8.91
C CYS A 71 -1.11 12.96 -8.87
N VAL A 72 -0.87 12.25 -7.76
CA VAL A 72 -1.24 10.84 -7.64
C VAL A 72 -2.76 10.69 -7.55
N ARG A 73 -3.32 9.84 -8.43
CA ARG A 73 -4.75 9.53 -8.46
C ARG A 73 -5.19 8.63 -7.30
N TYR A 74 -4.42 7.59 -7.01
CA TYR A 74 -4.68 6.65 -5.90
C TYR A 74 -3.48 6.60 -4.96
N CYS A 75 -3.66 7.02 -3.71
CA CYS A 75 -2.65 6.87 -2.66
C CYS A 75 -3.18 5.86 -1.63
N VAL A 76 -2.58 4.65 -1.61
CA VAL A 76 -2.97 3.56 -0.72
C VAL A 76 -1.84 3.30 0.27
N ILE A 77 -2.16 3.20 1.56
CA ILE A 77 -1.21 2.96 2.64
C ILE A 77 -1.67 1.73 3.42
N TYR A 78 -0.74 0.85 3.74
CA TYR A 78 -1.00 -0.32 4.57
C TYR A 78 0.06 -0.50 5.65
N ASP A 79 -0.33 -1.17 6.73
CA ASP A 79 0.59 -1.70 7.73
C ASP A 79 0.33 -3.20 7.91
N GLY A 80 0.61 -3.79 9.08
CA GLY A 80 0.36 -5.21 9.31
C GLY A 80 -1.12 -5.58 9.21
N LYS A 81 -2.00 -4.83 9.87
CA LYS A 81 -3.35 -5.30 10.21
C LYS A 81 -4.41 -4.23 10.50
N THR A 82 -4.13 -2.93 10.26
CA THR A 82 -5.09 -1.85 10.57
C THR A 82 -6.42 -2.03 9.86
N ASP A 83 -7.52 -1.98 10.61
CA ASP A 83 -8.87 -2.18 10.10
C ASP A 83 -9.77 -0.93 10.21
N THR A 84 -9.27 0.15 10.84
CA THR A 84 -9.97 1.42 11.02
C THR A 84 -9.08 2.62 10.68
N VAL A 85 -9.67 3.81 10.57
CA VAL A 85 -8.95 5.07 10.29
C VAL A 85 -8.83 5.96 11.52
N ASP A 86 -9.27 5.50 12.70
CA ASP A 86 -9.39 6.33 13.91
C ASP A 86 -8.05 6.93 14.34
N ALA A 87 -6.98 6.14 14.22
CA ALA A 87 -5.62 6.60 14.52
C ALA A 87 -5.11 7.71 13.58
N ALA A 88 -5.82 8.02 12.49
CA ALA A 88 -5.53 9.20 11.67
C ALA A 88 -6.04 10.51 12.31
N PHE A 89 -6.95 10.42 13.28
CA PHE A 89 -7.57 11.55 13.97
C PHE A 89 -7.15 11.67 15.44
N ASP A 90 -6.24 10.82 15.87
CA ASP A 90 -5.65 10.87 17.20
C ASP A 90 -4.83 12.16 17.37
N MET A 91 -5.33 13.08 18.19
CA MET A 91 -4.71 14.39 18.42
C MET A 91 -3.38 14.28 19.17
N ASP A 92 -3.15 13.21 19.92
CA ASP A 92 -1.90 12.99 20.64
C ASP A 92 -0.72 12.76 19.68
N TYR A 93 -1.00 12.31 18.45
CA TYR A 93 0.02 12.15 17.41
C TYR A 93 0.58 13.50 16.90
N ASP A 94 -0.23 14.56 16.97
CA ASP A 94 0.19 15.92 16.61
C ASP A 94 1.08 16.53 17.72
N LEU A 95 0.91 16.16 19.01
CA LEU A 95 1.72 16.64 20.15
C LEU A 95 3.21 16.27 20.10
N LEU A 96 3.59 15.27 19.31
CA LEU A 96 4.99 14.92 19.05
C LEU A 96 5.71 15.95 18.14
N GLU A 97 5.03 17.01 17.66
CA GLU A 97 5.69 18.21 17.12
C GLU A 97 6.26 19.06 18.27
N VAL A 98 7.13 18.48 19.10
CA VAL A 98 7.86 19.31 20.08
C VAL A 98 8.85 20.15 19.28
N ASP A 99 8.63 21.46 19.32
CA ASP A 99 9.39 22.50 18.65
C ASP A 99 10.89 22.20 18.59
N LYS A 100 11.49 22.44 17.42
CA LYS A 100 12.94 22.41 17.23
C LYS A 100 13.69 23.46 18.09
N GLU A 101 12.97 24.32 18.79
CA GLU A 101 13.51 25.42 19.61
C GLU A 101 13.39 25.22 21.12
N LEU A 102 12.68 24.19 21.61
CA LEU A 102 12.57 23.96 23.05
C LEU A 102 13.88 23.36 23.59
N THR A 103 14.56 24.14 24.42
CA THR A 103 15.72 23.67 25.18
C THR A 103 15.23 22.76 26.33
N PRO A 104 16.07 21.85 26.85
CA PRO A 104 15.68 20.89 27.89
C PRO A 104 15.09 21.49 29.18
N PHE A 105 15.15 22.82 29.33
CA PHE A 105 14.69 23.53 30.52
C PHE A 105 13.18 23.81 30.54
N ASP A 106 12.49 23.78 29.40
CA ASP A 106 11.12 24.33 29.31
C ASP A 106 10.00 23.30 29.55
N THR A 107 10.28 22.00 29.51
CA THR A 107 9.25 20.96 29.66
C THR A 107 9.46 19.98 30.81
N GLY A 108 10.58 20.04 31.54
CA GLY A 108 10.87 19.14 32.66
C GLY A 108 10.90 17.64 32.31
N ILE A 109 10.72 17.30 31.04
CA ILE A 109 10.71 15.93 30.51
C ILE A 109 11.99 15.77 29.70
N ASP A 110 12.88 14.89 30.15
CA ASP A 110 14.11 14.59 29.42
C ASP A 110 13.74 13.90 28.09
N ILE A 111 14.02 14.57 26.97
CA ILE A 111 13.85 14.03 25.61
C ILE A 111 14.64 12.70 25.45
N LYS A 112 15.67 12.45 26.26
CA LYS A 112 16.36 11.15 26.31
C LYS A 112 15.54 10.04 26.99
N GLU A 113 14.62 10.36 27.90
CA GLU A 113 13.69 9.37 28.48
C GLU A 113 12.60 8.98 27.47
N LEU A 114 12.12 9.91 26.62
CA LEU A 114 11.29 9.59 25.44
C LEU A 114 12.02 8.68 24.43
N ARG A 115 13.36 8.68 24.43
CA ARG A 115 14.22 7.82 23.60
C ARG A 115 14.48 6.43 24.20
N LYS A 116 14.00 6.11 25.41
CA LYS A 116 13.97 4.72 25.90
C LYS A 116 12.92 3.97 25.09
N LYS A 117 13.26 3.61 23.84
CA LYS A 117 12.56 2.59 23.07
C LYS A 117 12.52 1.34 23.94
N GLN A 118 11.37 1.06 24.54
CA GLN A 118 11.12 -0.28 25.05
C GLN A 118 11.36 -1.23 23.88
N SER A 119 12.20 -2.21 24.14
CA SER A 119 12.68 -3.26 23.25
C SER A 119 11.59 -4.23 22.78
N SER A 120 10.31 -3.82 22.75
CA SER A 120 9.15 -4.65 22.42
C SER A 120 8.56 -4.43 21.02
N GLU A 121 9.03 -3.47 20.22
CA GLU A 121 8.50 -3.19 18.87
C GLU A 121 9.28 -3.93 17.77
N TYR A 122 9.14 -5.25 17.67
CA TYR A 122 9.65 -5.97 16.48
C TYR A 122 8.83 -5.68 15.22
N ASN A 123 7.54 -5.37 15.38
CA ASN A 123 6.59 -5.10 14.31
C ASN A 123 5.98 -3.70 14.48
N ALA A 124 5.46 -3.13 13.38
CA ALA A 124 4.74 -1.88 13.44
C ALA A 124 3.45 -2.03 14.25
N LYS A 125 3.16 -1.03 15.08
CA LYS A 125 1.91 -0.95 15.85
C LYS A 125 0.72 -0.86 14.91
N GLU A 126 -0.42 -1.39 15.34
CA GLU A 126 -1.69 -1.13 14.67
C GLU A 126 -1.99 0.39 14.62
N GLY A 127 -2.70 0.84 13.60
CA GLY A 127 -2.93 2.25 13.30
C GLY A 127 -1.73 2.97 12.67
N SER A 128 -0.64 2.27 12.35
CA SER A 128 0.54 2.86 11.71
C SER A 128 0.22 3.40 10.31
N ALA A 129 -0.57 2.66 9.54
CA ALA A 129 -1.04 3.11 8.23
C ALA A 129 -1.91 4.37 8.32
N ALA A 130 -2.83 4.43 9.30
CA ALA A 130 -3.71 5.58 9.52
C ALA A 130 -2.91 6.82 9.97
N ARG A 131 -1.95 6.66 10.89
CA ARG A 131 -1.02 7.73 11.29
C ARG A 131 -0.15 8.23 10.14
N CYS A 132 0.29 7.32 9.26
CA CYS A 132 0.98 7.69 8.02
C CYS A 132 0.05 8.46 7.07
N ALA A 133 -1.18 8.00 6.88
CA ALA A 133 -2.18 8.64 6.02
C ALA A 133 -2.52 10.07 6.48
N ARG A 134 -2.51 10.32 7.80
CA ARG A 134 -2.68 11.66 8.38
C ARG A 134 -1.64 12.67 7.87
N ILE A 135 -0.40 12.25 7.66
CA ILE A 135 0.65 13.10 7.09
C ILE A 135 0.45 13.26 5.57
N MET A 136 0.18 12.16 4.86
CA MET A 136 0.07 12.18 3.40
C MET A 136 -1.14 12.98 2.89
N GLN A 137 -2.28 12.97 3.60
CA GLN A 137 -3.51 13.67 3.17
C GLN A 137 -3.39 15.20 3.13
N ARG A 138 -2.30 15.76 3.67
CA ARG A 138 -1.96 17.19 3.58
C ARG A 138 -1.41 17.56 2.20
N LEU A 139 -0.93 16.57 1.43
CA LEU A 139 -0.24 16.75 0.15
C LEU A 139 -0.94 16.06 -1.03
N THR A 140 -2.01 15.31 -0.78
CA THR A 140 -2.80 14.67 -1.85
C THR A 140 -4.01 15.52 -2.23
N ARG A 141 -4.44 15.41 -3.49
CA ARG A 141 -5.72 15.97 -3.96
C ARG A 141 -6.90 15.06 -3.67
N PHE A 142 -6.68 13.75 -3.70
CA PHE A 142 -7.70 12.73 -3.45
C PHE A 142 -7.52 12.12 -2.05
N PRO A 143 -8.60 11.57 -1.45
CA PRO A 143 -8.53 10.93 -0.15
C PRO A 143 -7.45 9.84 -0.11
N VAL A 144 -6.72 9.78 1.00
CA VAL A 144 -5.73 8.71 1.22
C VAL A 144 -6.45 7.46 1.71
N MET A 145 -6.17 6.34 1.07
CA MET A 145 -6.83 5.07 1.31
C MET A 145 -5.99 4.21 2.26
N VAL A 146 -6.54 3.78 3.39
CA VAL A 146 -5.91 2.82 4.29
C VAL A 146 -6.41 1.42 3.94
N LEU A 147 -5.50 0.51 3.62
CA LEU A 147 -5.83 -0.87 3.28
C LEU A 147 -6.38 -1.60 4.51
N ARG A 148 -7.65 -1.98 4.43
CA ARG A 148 -8.42 -2.62 5.48
C ARG A 148 -7.86 -4.01 5.80
N GLY A 149 -7.45 -4.22 7.05
CA GLY A 149 -6.78 -5.44 7.51
C GLY A 149 -5.31 -5.57 7.07
N GLY A 150 -4.74 -4.52 6.48
CA GLY A 150 -3.31 -4.41 6.15
C GLY A 150 -2.75 -5.53 5.27
N TYR A 151 -1.46 -5.77 5.43
CA TYR A 151 -0.70 -6.80 4.71
C TYR A 151 -1.23 -8.21 5.02
N GLU A 152 -1.59 -8.49 6.28
CA GLU A 152 -2.04 -9.82 6.70
C GLU A 152 -3.32 -10.23 5.97
N ARG A 153 -4.36 -9.38 5.98
CA ARG A 153 -5.63 -9.68 5.31
C ARG A 153 -5.47 -9.74 3.80
N PHE A 154 -4.71 -8.82 3.21
CA PHE A 154 -4.52 -8.80 1.77
C PHE A 154 -3.79 -10.05 1.28
N THR A 155 -2.70 -10.45 1.94
CA THR A 155 -1.93 -11.62 1.53
C THR A 155 -2.58 -12.95 1.88
N ALA A 156 -3.53 -13.00 2.82
CA ALA A 156 -4.35 -14.19 3.03
C ALA A 156 -5.16 -14.57 1.78
N THR A 157 -5.65 -13.57 1.04
CA THR A 157 -6.40 -13.78 -0.21
C THR A 157 -5.50 -13.76 -1.44
N TYR A 158 -4.63 -12.75 -1.55
CA TYR A 158 -3.84 -12.44 -2.74
C TYR A 158 -2.34 -12.68 -2.53
N HIS A 159 -1.98 -13.82 -1.94
CA HIS A 159 -0.60 -14.20 -1.59
C HIS A 159 0.40 -14.15 -2.77
N TYR A 160 -0.05 -14.34 -4.01
CA TYR A 160 0.76 -14.26 -5.23
C TYR A 160 1.14 -12.82 -5.61
N LEU A 161 0.58 -11.80 -4.94
CA LEU A 161 0.93 -10.39 -5.14
C LEU A 161 1.95 -9.85 -4.13
N ARG A 162 2.62 -10.75 -3.38
CA ARG A 162 3.72 -10.40 -2.49
C ARG A 162 5.07 -10.55 -3.19
N THR A 163 6.06 -9.79 -2.75
CA THR A 163 7.42 -9.84 -3.27
C THR A 163 8.45 -9.54 -2.18
N GLN A 164 9.72 -9.74 -2.50
CA GLN A 164 10.88 -9.24 -1.76
C GLN A 164 11.64 -8.17 -2.56
N LYS A 165 11.20 -7.89 -3.80
CA LYS A 165 11.84 -6.94 -4.70
C LYS A 165 11.47 -5.50 -4.34
N ILE A 166 12.46 -4.77 -3.84
CA ILE A 166 12.30 -3.43 -3.26
C ILE A 166 12.11 -2.33 -4.32
N PHE A 167 12.66 -2.50 -5.52
CA PHE A 167 12.71 -1.46 -6.54
C PHE A 167 12.24 -1.99 -7.89
N TRP A 168 11.45 -1.19 -8.60
CA TRP A 168 10.88 -1.53 -9.91
C TRP A 168 11.32 -0.49 -10.93
N MET A 169 11.91 -0.95 -12.03
CA MET A 169 12.24 -0.10 -13.17
C MET A 169 10.97 0.20 -13.99
N PRO A 170 10.88 1.37 -14.66
CA PRO A 170 9.75 1.68 -15.54
C PRO A 170 9.44 0.57 -16.57
N GLN A 171 10.46 -0.02 -17.19
CA GLN A 171 10.29 -1.12 -18.15
C GLN A 171 9.67 -2.38 -17.51
N GLU A 172 9.99 -2.63 -16.25
CA GLU A 172 9.43 -3.76 -15.51
C GLU A 172 7.98 -3.52 -15.10
N LEU A 173 7.59 -2.25 -14.89
CA LEU A 173 6.20 -1.87 -14.65
C LEU A 173 5.38 -1.94 -15.95
N GLU A 174 5.96 -1.57 -17.10
CA GLU A 174 5.31 -1.73 -18.41
C GLU A 174 5.08 -3.20 -18.76
N ALA A 175 6.07 -4.05 -18.49
CA ALA A 175 6.00 -5.50 -18.69
C ALA A 175 5.33 -6.26 -17.52
N PHE A 176 4.75 -5.54 -16.56
CA PHE A 176 4.11 -6.14 -15.40
C PHE A 176 2.91 -6.99 -15.83
N LYS A 177 2.98 -8.29 -15.52
CA LYS A 177 1.92 -9.23 -15.84
C LYS A 177 0.75 -9.07 -14.87
N THR A 178 -0.30 -8.41 -15.34
CA THR A 178 -1.53 -8.22 -14.57
C THR A 178 -2.36 -9.50 -14.52
N TYR A 179 -3.05 -9.69 -13.39
CA TYR A 179 -4.12 -10.67 -13.28
C TYR A 179 -5.44 -10.11 -13.83
N PRO A 180 -6.40 -10.97 -14.17
CA PRO A 180 -7.78 -10.57 -14.42
C PRO A 180 -8.34 -9.70 -13.29
N VAL A 181 -9.09 -8.64 -13.62
CA VAL A 181 -9.76 -7.83 -12.58
C VAL A 181 -10.93 -8.60 -11.98
N GLU A 182 -11.15 -8.43 -10.70
CA GLU A 182 -12.17 -9.12 -9.93
C GLU A 182 -13.49 -8.33 -9.95
N ILE A 183 -14.52 -8.91 -10.56
CA ILE A 183 -15.85 -8.31 -10.69
C ILE A 183 -16.73 -8.69 -9.51
N LEU A 184 -16.71 -9.99 -9.14
CA LEU A 184 -17.35 -10.50 -7.94
C LEU A 184 -16.29 -11.17 -7.07
N PRO A 185 -16.11 -10.72 -5.82
CA PRO A 185 -15.10 -11.26 -4.92
C PRO A 185 -15.11 -12.78 -4.84
N ALA A 186 -13.95 -13.38 -5.11
CA ALA A 186 -13.60 -14.79 -5.18
C ALA A 186 -14.50 -15.64 -6.11
N LYS A 187 -15.21 -15.01 -7.06
CA LYS A 187 -16.22 -15.69 -7.89
C LYS A 187 -16.07 -15.43 -9.37
N VAL A 188 -15.95 -14.17 -9.78
CA VAL A 188 -15.95 -13.77 -11.19
C VAL A 188 -14.82 -12.80 -11.45
N TYR A 189 -14.01 -13.14 -12.44
CA TYR A 189 -12.90 -12.34 -12.91
C TYR A 189 -13.09 -12.01 -14.39
N MET A 190 -12.71 -10.80 -14.79
CA MET A 190 -12.70 -10.34 -16.17
C MET A 190 -11.26 -10.18 -16.61
N GLY A 191 -10.87 -10.95 -17.63
CA GLY A 191 -9.52 -10.94 -18.20
C GLY A 191 -9.55 -11.16 -19.70
N ASN A 192 -8.38 -11.04 -20.33
CA ASN A 192 -8.20 -11.27 -21.76
C ASN A 192 -7.82 -12.73 -22.07
N TYR A 193 -7.71 -13.07 -23.35
CA TYR A 193 -7.33 -14.41 -23.79
C TYR A 193 -5.97 -14.86 -23.23
N ALA A 194 -4.97 -13.98 -23.23
CA ALA A 194 -3.63 -14.30 -22.73
C ALA A 194 -3.65 -14.69 -21.24
N GLN A 195 -4.41 -13.97 -20.41
CA GLN A 195 -4.61 -14.29 -19.00
C GLN A 195 -5.38 -15.60 -18.82
N ALA A 196 -6.39 -15.86 -19.66
CA ALA A 196 -7.16 -17.09 -19.63
C ALA A 196 -6.33 -18.32 -20.03
N CYS A 197 -5.32 -18.18 -20.90
CA CYS A 197 -4.42 -19.26 -21.28
C CYS A 197 -3.26 -19.50 -20.31
N ASP A 198 -3.10 -18.65 -19.29
CA ASP A 198 -1.95 -18.69 -18.40
C ASP A 198 -2.14 -19.66 -17.23
N SER A 199 -1.35 -20.73 -17.19
CA SER A 199 -1.48 -21.79 -16.19
C SER A 199 -1.20 -21.32 -14.76
N GLN A 200 -0.32 -20.32 -14.58
CA GLN A 200 -0.03 -19.76 -13.26
C GLN A 200 -1.20 -18.92 -12.76
N ILE A 201 -1.79 -18.07 -13.61
CA ILE A 201 -3.00 -17.30 -13.27
C ILE A 201 -4.17 -18.23 -12.92
N GLN A 202 -4.39 -19.28 -13.72
CA GLN A 202 -5.45 -20.26 -13.46
C GLN A 202 -5.28 -20.93 -12.09
N LYS A 203 -4.04 -21.29 -11.73
CA LYS A 203 -3.72 -21.92 -10.45
C LYS A 203 -3.89 -20.96 -9.27
N ASP A 204 -3.35 -19.75 -9.40
CA ASP A 204 -3.35 -18.74 -8.34
C ASP A 204 -4.76 -18.25 -8.01
N LEU A 205 -5.59 -18.03 -9.04
CA LEU A 205 -7.00 -17.64 -8.89
C LEU A 205 -7.95 -18.82 -8.68
N LYS A 206 -7.45 -20.06 -8.76
CA LYS A 206 -8.23 -21.31 -8.65
C LYS A 206 -9.40 -21.36 -9.65
N ILE A 207 -9.13 -21.00 -10.90
CA ILE A 207 -10.13 -20.96 -11.97
C ILE A 207 -10.64 -22.37 -12.28
N LYS A 208 -11.97 -22.51 -12.38
CA LYS A 208 -12.65 -23.79 -12.66
C LYS A 208 -13.29 -23.86 -14.04
N ALA A 209 -13.62 -22.72 -14.62
CA ALA A 209 -14.31 -22.61 -15.89
C ALA A 209 -14.02 -21.26 -16.52
N HIS A 210 -14.09 -21.20 -17.85
CA HIS A 210 -14.03 -19.97 -18.63
C HIS A 210 -15.36 -19.74 -19.33
N ILE A 211 -15.79 -18.48 -19.38
CA ILE A 211 -16.90 -18.03 -20.23
C ILE A 211 -16.27 -17.11 -21.26
N ASN A 212 -16.19 -17.57 -22.51
CA ASN A 212 -15.66 -16.75 -23.58
C ASN A 212 -16.79 -15.92 -24.22
N ILE A 213 -16.62 -14.60 -24.26
CA ILE A 213 -17.59 -13.64 -24.79
C ILE A 213 -17.04 -12.95 -26.05
N SER A 214 -15.79 -13.24 -26.45
CA SER A 214 -15.12 -12.62 -27.60
C SER A 214 -14.36 -13.64 -28.45
N GLU A 215 -14.45 -13.50 -29.78
CA GLU A 215 -13.60 -14.23 -30.72
C GLU A 215 -12.25 -13.51 -30.88
N GLU A 216 -11.37 -13.62 -29.87
CA GLU A 216 -9.94 -13.40 -30.11
C GLU A 216 -9.38 -14.68 -30.72
N THR A 217 -8.95 -14.60 -31.98
CA THR A 217 -8.26 -15.72 -32.65
C THR A 217 -6.98 -16.02 -31.88
N GLY A 218 -6.97 -17.12 -31.12
CA GLY A 218 -5.75 -17.66 -30.57
C GLY A 218 -4.78 -17.88 -31.72
N VAL A 219 -3.65 -17.18 -31.71
CA VAL A 219 -2.54 -17.53 -32.60
C VAL A 219 -2.03 -18.87 -32.09
N LEU A 220 -2.50 -19.94 -32.73
CA LEU A 220 -2.00 -21.31 -32.58
C LEU A 220 -0.54 -21.39 -33.04
#